data_AF-A0A966P325-F1
#
_entry.id   AF-A0A966P325-F1
#
_cell.length_a   1.000
_cell.length_b   1.000
_cell.length_c   1.000
_cell.angle_alpha   90.00
_cell.angle_beta   90.00
_cell.angle_gamma   90.00
#
_symmetry.space_group_name_H-M   'P 1'
#
loop_
_entity.id
_entity.type
_entity.pdbx_description
1 polymer ?
#
loop_
_entity_poly.entity_id
_entity_poly.type
_entity_poly.pdbx_seq_one_letter_code
_entity_poly.pdbx_strand_id
1 'polypeptide(L)'
;CLLLYGESLGPAAKARLKAIYQHQDGFAIAQEDLRIRGPGEFLGLRQSGLSLLRFADLERDAGILPAMRELATALLDERGCDDPTITALIACWQGGIEDRLKV
;
A
#
# COMPACT_ATOMS: atom_id res chain seq x y z
N CYS A 1 6.68 -23.65 19.33
CA CYS A 1 5.45 -23.54 18.51
C CYS A 1 5.52 -24.54 17.36
N LEU A 2 4.40 -25.15 16.97
CA LEU A 2 4.30 -26.06 15.83
C LEU A 2 3.35 -25.46 14.81
N LEU A 3 3.74 -25.46 13.53
CA LEU A 3 2.90 -25.04 12.39
C LEU A 3 2.38 -26.29 11.69
N LEU A 4 1.08 -26.55 11.81
CA LEU A 4 0.41 -27.66 11.14
C LEU A 4 -0.25 -27.15 9.85
N TYR A 5 -0.08 -27.86 8.75
CA TYR A 5 -0.66 -27.53 7.46
C TYR A 5 -1.04 -28.80 6.67
N GLY A 6 -2.00 -28.68 5.75
CA GLY A 6 -2.45 -29.80 4.91
C GLY A 6 -1.53 -30.09 3.72
N GLU A 7 -1.67 -31.27 3.10
CA GLU A 7 -0.77 -31.73 2.03
C GLU A 7 -0.82 -30.86 0.76
N SER A 8 -1.98 -30.29 0.42
CA SER A 8 -2.16 -29.49 -0.81
C SER A 8 -2.05 -27.99 -0.54
N LEU A 9 -0.81 -27.50 -0.42
CA LEU A 9 -0.55 -26.06 -0.38
C LEU A 9 -0.22 -25.49 -1.76
N GLY A 10 -0.93 -24.44 -2.15
CA GLY A 10 -0.55 -23.61 -3.29
C GLY A 10 0.78 -22.87 -3.06
N PRO A 11 1.45 -22.41 -4.13
CA PRO A 11 2.78 -21.77 -4.04
C PRO A 11 2.84 -20.59 -3.06
N ALA A 12 1.84 -19.70 -3.08
CA ALA A 12 1.78 -18.55 -2.17
C ALA A 12 1.60 -18.96 -0.70
N ALA A 13 0.86 -20.03 -0.42
CA ALA A 13 0.69 -20.53 0.95
C ALA A 13 2.00 -21.13 1.49
N LYS A 14 2.76 -21.84 0.65
CA LYS A 14 4.10 -22.33 1.00
C LYS A 14 5.07 -21.18 1.28
N ALA A 15 5.04 -20.12 0.46
CA ALA A 15 5.87 -18.93 0.66
C ALA A 15 5.58 -18.24 2.00
N ARG A 16 4.30 -18.07 2.37
CA ARG A 16 3.91 -17.46 3.65
C ARG A 16 4.35 -18.30 4.86
N LEU A 17 4.19 -19.62 4.81
CA LEU A 17 4.68 -20.50 5.87
C LEU A 17 6.20 -20.41 6.02
N LYS A 18 6.93 -20.30 4.91
CA LYS A 18 8.38 -20.11 4.92
C LYS A 18 8.77 -18.77 5.57
N ALA A 19 8.05 -17.68 5.29
CA ALA A 19 8.29 -16.39 5.93
C ALA A 19 8.14 -16.47 7.46
N ILE A 20 7.08 -17.12 7.96
CA ILE A 20 6.87 -17.33 9.40
C ILE A 20 7.94 -18.24 10.01
N TYR A 21 8.44 -19.22 9.26
CA TYR A 21 9.52 -20.09 9.72
C TYR A 21 10.88 -19.38 9.79
N GLN A 22 11.16 -18.49 8.84
CA GLN A 22 12.46 -17.82 8.71
C GLN A 22 12.61 -16.58 9.60
N HIS A 23 11.50 -15.95 9.98
CA HIS A 23 11.52 -14.69 10.74
C HIS A 23 10.81 -14.85 12.08
N GLN A 24 11.38 -14.24 13.12
CA GLN A 24 10.75 -14.11 14.44
C GLN A 24 10.19 -12.70 14.69
N ASP A 25 10.55 -11.73 13.85
CA ASP A 25 10.04 -10.36 13.90
C ASP A 25 8.74 -10.25 13.09
N GLY A 26 7.68 -9.76 13.73
CA GLY A 26 6.36 -9.55 13.11
C GLY A 26 6.38 -8.55 11.96
N PHE A 27 7.27 -7.55 11.96
CA PHE A 27 7.39 -6.60 10.86
C PHE A 27 7.98 -7.24 9.61
N ALA A 28 9.04 -8.04 9.76
CA ALA A 28 9.64 -8.78 8.66
C ALA A 28 8.65 -9.77 8.03
N ILE A 29 7.85 -10.46 8.85
CA ILE A 29 6.78 -11.34 8.37
C ILE A 29 5.72 -10.56 7.59
N ALA A 30 5.30 -9.40 8.10
CA ALA A 30 4.30 -8.56 7.45
C ALA A 30 4.80 -8.01 6.09
N GLN A 31 6.08 -7.64 6.00
CA GLN A 31 6.68 -7.19 4.75
C GLN A 31 6.73 -8.30 3.69
N GLU A 32 7.14 -9.51 4.08
CA GLU A 32 7.19 -10.64 3.15
C GLU A 32 5.77 -11.09 2.74
N ASP A 33 4.78 -11.06 3.64
CA ASP A 33 3.38 -11.33 3.28
C ASP A 33 2.82 -10.28 2.31
N LEU A 34 3.15 -9.00 2.51
CA LEU A 34 2.81 -7.92 1.59
C LEU A 34 3.43 -8.15 0.21
N ARG A 35 4.71 -8.55 0.16
CA ARG A 35 5.41 -8.87 -1.10
C ARG A 35 4.78 -10.06 -1.82
N ILE A 36 4.35 -11.09 -1.07
CA ILE A 36 3.70 -12.29 -1.63
C ILE A 36 2.29 -11.97 -2.16
N ARG A 37 1.51 -11.14 -1.48
CA ARG A 37 0.16 -10.71 -1.93
C ARG A 37 0.20 -9.63 -3.00
N GLY A 38 1.28 -8.85 -3.02
CA GLY A 38 1.35 -7.59 -3.73
C GLY A 38 0.63 -6.47 -2.96
N PRO A 39 1.03 -5.21 -3.19
CA PRO A 39 0.52 -4.05 -2.46
C PRO A 39 -1.01 -3.87 -2.63
N GLY A 40 -1.56 -4.30 -3.77
CA GLY A 40 -2.98 -4.18 -4.07
C GLY A 40 -3.93 -5.06 -3.25
N GLU A 41 -3.46 -6.08 -2.50
CA GLU A 41 -4.36 -6.96 -1.74
C GLU A 41 -4.39 -6.68 -0.22
N PHE A 42 -3.42 -5.92 0.32
CA PHE A 42 -3.25 -5.70 1.76
C PHE A 42 -4.34 -4.83 2.41
N LEU A 43 -4.94 -3.90 1.67
CA LEU A 43 -6.04 -3.04 2.15
C LEU A 43 -7.44 -3.65 1.95
N GLY A 44 -7.53 -4.96 1.68
CA GLY A 44 -8.83 -5.63 1.53
C GLY A 44 -9.57 -5.28 0.23
N LEU A 45 -8.85 -4.97 -0.85
CA LEU A 45 -9.40 -4.46 -2.13
C LEU A 45 -10.18 -5.48 -2.98
N ARG A 46 -10.63 -6.58 -2.37
CA ARG A 46 -11.79 -7.36 -2.86
C ARG A 46 -13.11 -6.97 -2.20
N GLN A 47 -13.10 -6.15 -1.15
CA GLN A 47 -14.29 -5.59 -0.52
C GLN A 47 -14.05 -4.09 -0.25
N SER A 48 -14.79 -3.26 -0.99
CA SER A 48 -14.89 -1.78 -0.85
C SER A 48 -13.74 -0.91 -1.42
N GLY A 49 -13.81 -0.64 -2.73
CA GLY A 49 -14.03 0.74 -3.19
C GLY A 49 -12.85 1.71 -3.39
N LEU A 50 -11.63 1.50 -2.88
CA LEU A 50 -10.57 2.52 -3.06
C LEU A 50 -9.26 1.94 -3.63
N SER A 51 -9.17 1.90 -4.96
CA SER A 51 -8.00 1.44 -5.74
C SER A 51 -6.81 2.42 -5.71
N LEU A 52 -6.40 2.88 -4.53
CA LEU A 52 -5.28 3.81 -4.34
C LEU A 52 -3.93 3.20 -4.78
N LEU A 53 -3.78 1.88 -4.71
CA LEU A 53 -2.52 1.19 -5.02
C LEU A 53 -2.45 0.63 -6.44
N ARG A 54 -3.42 0.90 -7.34
CA ARG A 54 -3.26 0.56 -8.77
C ARG A 54 -2.13 1.38 -9.42
N PHE A 55 -1.84 2.56 -8.88
CA PHE A 55 -0.87 3.51 -9.45
C PHE A 55 0.35 3.78 -8.54
N ALA A 56 0.26 3.45 -7.26
CA ALA A 56 1.35 3.61 -6.29
C ALA A 56 1.92 2.24 -5.90
N ASP A 57 3.22 2.09 -6.06
CA ASP A 57 3.96 0.91 -5.64
C ASP A 57 4.75 1.30 -4.39
N LEU A 58 4.34 0.78 -3.24
CA LEU A 58 4.91 1.17 -1.95
C LEU A 58 6.40 0.84 -1.84
N GLU A 59 6.89 -0.22 -2.50
CA GLU A 59 8.31 -0.57 -2.47
C GLU A 59 9.12 0.35 -3.39
N ARG A 60 8.65 0.56 -4.63
CA ARG A 60 9.28 1.48 -5.59
C ARG A 60 9.29 2.91 -5.08
N ASP A 61 8.17 3.36 -4.52
CA ASP A 61 7.93 4.76 -4.17
C ASP A 61 8.44 5.09 -2.76
N ALA A 62 8.82 4.10 -1.95
CA ALA A 62 9.34 4.31 -0.60
C ALA A 62 10.48 5.35 -0.54
N GLY A 63 11.38 5.34 -1.53
CA GLY A 63 12.53 6.26 -1.57
C GLY A 63 12.15 7.73 -1.78
N ILE A 64 11.02 8.01 -2.42
CA ILE A 64 10.58 9.38 -2.72
C ILE A 64 9.60 9.92 -1.67
N LEU A 65 8.95 9.05 -0.89
CA LEU A 65 7.95 9.44 0.11
C LEU A 65 8.45 10.49 1.13
N PRO A 66 9.70 10.42 1.67
CA PRO A 66 10.18 11.44 2.59
C PRO A 66 10.24 12.82 1.94
N ALA A 67 10.80 12.92 0.74
CA ALA A 67 10.93 14.18 0.00
C ALA A 67 9.56 14.73 -0.42
N MET A 68 8.62 13.87 -0.84
CA MET A 68 7.26 14.28 -1.15
C MET A 68 6.53 14.83 0.08
N ARG A 69 6.77 14.25 1.26
CA ARG A 69 6.20 14.74 2.52
C ARG A 69 6.75 16.13 2.87
N GLU A 70 8.06 16.32 2.79
CA GLU A 70 8.68 17.63 3.03
C GLU A 70 8.14 18.70 2.09
N LEU A 71 8.03 18.39 0.79
CA LEU A 71 7.47 19.30 -0.20
C LEU A 71 6.00 19.64 0.09
N ALA A 72 5.20 18.64 0.44
CA ALA A 72 3.79 18.85 0.78
C ALA A 72 3.63 19.72 2.03
N THR A 73 4.46 19.51 3.06
CA THR A 73 4.47 20.34 4.26
C THR A 73 4.88 21.78 3.94
N ALA A 74 5.97 21.97 3.19
CA ALA A 74 6.41 23.31 2.79
C ALA A 74 5.34 24.06 1.97
N LEU A 75 4.66 23.36 1.07
CA LEU A 75 3.58 23.93 0.26
C LEU A 75 2.38 24.36 1.13
N LEU A 76 2.02 23.54 2.13
CA LEU A 76 0.95 23.85 3.08
C LEU A 76 1.32 25.01 4.00
N ASP A 77 2.57 25.09 4.44
CA ASP A 77 3.06 26.19 5.27
C ASP A 77 3.09 27.52 4.51
N GLU A 78 3.43 27.48 3.21
CA GLU A 78 3.46 28.67 2.35
C GLU A 78 2.07 29.19 1.99
N ARG A 79 1.13 28.29 1.66
CA ARG A 79 -0.16 28.66 1.05
C ARG A 79 -1.36 28.50 1.96
N GLY A 80 -1.23 27.73 3.04
CA GLY A 80 -2.33 27.36 3.93
C GLY A 80 -3.19 26.22 3.38
N CYS A 81 -3.87 25.50 4.28
CA CYS A 81 -4.71 24.36 3.92
C CYS A 81 -5.96 24.75 3.10
N ASP A 82 -6.41 26.00 3.23
CA ASP A 82 -7.61 26.50 2.57
C ASP A 82 -7.32 27.06 1.17
N ASP A 83 -6.07 26.95 0.68
CA ASP A 83 -5.72 27.36 -0.68
C ASP A 83 -6.56 26.56 -1.71
N PRO A 84 -7.25 27.24 -2.64
CA PRO A 84 -8.14 26.58 -3.59
C PRO A 84 -7.41 25.63 -4.55
N THR A 85 -6.13 25.86 -4.82
CA THR A 85 -5.27 24.97 -5.62
C THR A 85 -4.97 23.69 -4.85
N ILE A 86 -4.61 23.81 -3.57
CA ILE A 86 -4.37 22.65 -2.68
C ILE A 86 -5.66 21.84 -2.52
N THR A 87 -6.77 22.52 -2.29
CA THR A 87 -8.10 21.90 -2.19
C THR A 87 -8.46 21.16 -3.49
N ALA A 88 -8.22 21.77 -4.66
CA ALA A 88 -8.47 21.14 -5.95
C ALA A 88 -7.54 19.93 -6.22
N LEU A 89 -6.28 20.01 -5.82
CA LEU A 89 -5.33 18.89 -5.89
C LEU A 89 -5.81 17.72 -5.03
N ILE A 90 -6.17 17.96 -3.77
CA ILE A 90 -6.70 16.93 -2.86
C ILE A 90 -7.99 16.33 -3.43
N ALA A 91 -8.92 17.16 -3.90
CA ALA A 91 -10.17 16.71 -4.50
C ALA A 91 -9.93 15.87 -5.77
N CYS A 92 -8.96 16.23 -6.62
CA CYS A 92 -8.57 15.44 -7.79
C CYS A 92 -8.07 14.04 -7.39
N TRP A 93 -7.27 13.95 -6.32
CA TRP A 93 -6.78 12.66 -5.82
C TRP A 93 -7.87 11.83 -5.13
N GLN A 94 -8.80 12.47 -4.42
CA GLN A 94 -9.89 11.81 -3.71
C GLN A 94 -11.03 11.36 -4.63
N GLY A 95 -11.41 12.17 -5.62
CA GLY A 95 -12.55 11.90 -6.51
C GLY A 95 -12.20 11.27 -7.86
N GLY A 96 -10.93 11.27 -8.26
CA GLY A 96 -10.52 10.91 -9.62
C GLY A 96 -10.10 9.46 -9.83
N ILE A 97 -9.99 8.65 -8.78
CA ILE A 97 -9.53 7.27 -8.92
C ILE A 97 -10.64 6.43 -9.56
N GLU A 98 -11.89 6.50 -9.09
CA GLU A 98 -12.99 5.67 -9.62
C GLU A 98 -13.28 5.88 -11.12
N ASP A 99 -13.24 7.12 -11.61
CA ASP A 99 -13.50 7.41 -13.03
C ASP A 99 -12.30 7.11 -13.94
N ARG A 100 -11.06 7.20 -13.44
CA ARG A 100 -9.84 6.81 -14.19
C ARG A 100 -9.61 5.29 -14.21
N LEU A 101 -10.40 4.53 -13.47
CA LEU A 101 -10.35 3.07 -13.42
C LEU A 101 -11.24 2.38 -14.46
N LYS A 102 -12.14 3.12 -15.12
CA LYS A 102 -12.97 2.63 -16.24
C LYS A 102 -12.14 2.49 -17.51
N VAL A 103 -11.42 1.39 -17.63
CA VAL A 103 -10.86 0.87 -18.89
C VAL A 103 -11.35 -0.56 -19.06
#